data_AF-A0ABD5V280-F1
#
_entry.id   AF-A0ABD5V280-F1
#
_cell.length_a   1.000
_cell.length_b   1.000
_cell.length_c   1.000
_cell.angle_alpha   90.00
_cell.angle_beta   90.00
_cell.angle_gamma   90.00
#
_symmetry.space_group_name_H-M   'P 1'
#
loop_
_entity.id
_entity.type
_entity.pdbx_description
1 polymer ?
#
loop_
_entity_poly.entity_id
_entity_poly.type
_entity_poly.pdbx_seq_one_letter_code
_entity_poly.pdbx_strand_id
1 'polypeptide(L)'
;MNPDDPDAVLDRLGRCSTDDPRLVSVYVPPERLVDEVIVFLGDEHAEAGELSEERRQHVEGALVRLQDRLTEYDTPPENGMALFCGRVDDEWIEATLESPPRSVGTFRYSCEEIFLTEAYRELLAG
;
A
#
# COMPACT_ATOMS: atom_id res chain seq x y z
N MET A 1 -16.28 14.34 10.30
CA MET A 1 -14.92 13.98 9.83
C MET A 1 -15.04 13.69 8.34
N ASN A 2 -14.14 14.23 7.54
CA ASN A 2 -14.03 13.86 6.13
C ASN A 2 -13.45 12.43 6.09
N PRO A 3 -14.12 11.42 5.51
CA PRO A 3 -13.57 10.06 5.44
C PRO A 3 -12.29 9.98 4.59
N ASP A 4 -12.05 11.00 3.75
CA ASP A 4 -10.85 11.14 2.92
C ASP A 4 -9.76 12.00 3.62
N ASP A 5 -9.95 12.36 4.89
CA ASP A 5 -8.92 13.01 5.69
C ASP A 5 -7.75 12.04 5.94
N PRO A 6 -6.50 12.42 5.61
CA PRO A 6 -5.37 11.50 5.68
C PRO A 6 -5.09 11.04 7.12
N ASP A 7 -5.27 11.89 8.14
CA ASP A 7 -5.10 11.48 9.54
C ASP A 7 -6.14 10.43 9.94
N ALA A 8 -7.41 10.63 9.57
CA ALA A 8 -8.46 9.64 9.84
C ALA A 8 -8.21 8.29 9.14
N VAL A 9 -7.69 8.31 7.90
CA VAL A 9 -7.31 7.09 7.17
C VAL A 9 -6.13 6.38 7.86
N LEU A 10 -5.08 7.11 8.23
CA LEU A 10 -3.91 6.55 8.89
C LEU A 10 -4.23 6.00 10.29
N ASP A 11 -5.15 6.63 11.01
CA ASP A 11 -5.64 6.13 12.30
C ASP A 11 -6.43 4.84 12.18
N ARG A 12 -7.20 4.67 11.10
CA ARG A 12 -7.88 3.41 10.81
C ARG A 12 -6.87 2.32 10.46
N LEU A 13 -5.93 2.60 9.55
CA LEU A 13 -4.91 1.65 9.12
C LEU A 13 -3.97 1.25 10.28
N GLY A 14 -3.63 2.18 11.17
CA GLY A 14 -2.75 1.93 12.31
C GLY A 14 -3.35 1.01 13.39
N ARG A 15 -4.65 0.68 13.30
CA ARG A 15 -5.32 -0.29 14.19
C ARG A 15 -5.40 -1.69 13.59
N CYS A 16 -5.01 -1.86 12.32
CA CYS A 16 -4.99 -3.14 11.64
C CYS A 16 -3.71 -3.90 11.98
N SER A 17 -3.85 -5.16 12.38
CA SER A 17 -2.72 -6.07 12.62
C SER A 17 -3.09 -7.52 12.33
N THR A 18 -2.11 -8.34 12.00
CA THR A 18 -2.27 -9.78 11.77
C THR A 18 -1.17 -10.59 12.45
N ASP A 19 -1.40 -11.88 12.71
CA ASP A 19 -0.41 -12.77 13.38
C ASP A 19 0.79 -13.18 12.51
N ASP A 20 0.69 -12.99 11.19
CA ASP A 20 1.73 -13.26 10.22
C ASP A 20 1.80 -12.10 9.22
N PRO A 21 2.95 -11.89 8.55
CA PRO A 21 3.08 -10.86 7.52
C PRO A 21 2.14 -11.10 6.34
N ARG A 22 1.19 -10.18 6.13
CA ARG A 22 0.21 -10.20 5.02
C ARG A 22 -0.46 -8.84 4.73
N LEU A 23 0.04 -7.75 5.31
CA LEU A 23 -0.45 -6.38 5.06
C LEU A 23 0.57 -5.63 4.21
N VAL A 24 0.16 -5.23 3.00
CA VAL A 24 1.03 -4.64 2.00
C VAL A 24 0.94 -3.11 2.05
N SER A 25 2.10 -2.45 2.09
CA SER A 25 2.23 -0.99 1.97
C SER A 25 3.18 -0.66 0.82
N VAL A 26 2.77 0.23 -0.08
CA VAL A 26 3.56 0.66 -1.24
C VAL A 26 3.65 2.18 -1.23
N TYR A 27 4.87 2.72 -1.31
CA TYR A 27 5.12 4.15 -1.47
C TYR A 27 5.74 4.39 -2.83
N VAL A 28 5.12 5.27 -3.61
CA VAL A 28 5.52 5.57 -4.99
C VAL A 28 5.93 7.04 -5.08
N PRO A 29 7.21 7.34 -5.36
CA PRO A 29 7.67 8.72 -5.58
C PRO A 29 7.11 9.26 -6.90
N PRO A 30 6.98 10.59 -7.06
CA PRO A 30 6.36 11.20 -8.23
C PRO A 30 7.10 10.90 -9.54
N GLU A 31 8.39 10.57 -9.46
CA GLU A 31 9.26 10.26 -10.62
C GLU A 31 9.22 8.79 -11.05
N ARG A 32 8.57 7.90 -10.30
CA ARG A 32 8.47 6.48 -10.66
C ARG A 32 7.35 6.23 -11.65
N LEU A 33 7.60 5.43 -12.68
CA LEU A 33 6.56 5.06 -13.63
C LEU A 33 5.59 4.06 -12.98
N VAL A 34 4.29 4.29 -13.15
CA VAL A 34 3.25 3.40 -12.63
C VAL A 34 3.40 1.98 -13.17
N ASP A 35 3.71 1.84 -14.46
CA ASP A 35 3.95 0.55 -15.10
C ASP A 35 5.11 -0.24 -14.45
N GLU A 36 6.19 0.45 -14.02
CA GLU A 36 7.30 -0.21 -13.30
C GLU A 36 6.83 -0.76 -11.95
N VAL A 37 5.95 -0.03 -11.26
CA VAL A 37 5.39 -0.48 -9.97
C VAL A 37 4.45 -1.67 -10.19
N ILE A 38 3.62 -1.65 -11.23
CA ILE A 38 2.74 -2.79 -11.56
C ILE A 38 3.56 -4.04 -11.87
N VAL A 39 4.61 -3.93 -12.69
CA VAL A 39 5.52 -5.05 -12.98
C VAL A 39 6.15 -5.59 -11.71
N PHE A 40 6.68 -4.70 -10.86
CA PHE A 40 7.25 -5.08 -9.56
C PHE A 40 6.25 -5.86 -8.69
N LEU A 41 5.00 -5.39 -8.58
CA LEU A 41 3.97 -6.10 -7.80
C LEU A 41 3.56 -7.44 -8.43
N GLY A 42 3.69 -7.57 -9.76
CA GLY A 42 3.53 -8.84 -10.46
C GLY A 42 4.61 -9.86 -10.12
N ASP A 43 5.86 -9.42 -9.99
CA ASP A 43 6.97 -10.27 -9.56
C ASP A 43 6.78 -10.73 -8.10
N GLU A 44 6.42 -9.81 -7.19
CA GLU A 44 6.07 -10.14 -5.80
C GLU A 44 4.90 -11.13 -5.70
N HIS A 45 3.92 -11.02 -6.62
CA HIS A 45 2.81 -11.97 -6.69
C HIS A 45 3.30 -13.36 -7.08
N ALA A 46 4.25 -13.48 -8.00
CA ALA A 46 4.83 -14.77 -8.36
C ALA A 46 5.62 -15.39 -7.20
N GLU A 47 6.37 -14.57 -6.45
CA GLU A 47 7.15 -15.00 -5.28
C GLU A 47 6.26 -15.45 -4.11
N ALA A 48 5.06 -14.87 -3.96
CA ALA A 48 4.07 -15.29 -2.95
C ALA A 48 3.65 -16.77 -3.08
N GLY A 49 3.91 -17.40 -4.23
CA GLY A 49 3.64 -18.82 -4.49
C GLY A 49 4.33 -19.79 -3.52
N GLU A 50 5.42 -19.39 -2.88
CA GLU A 50 6.15 -20.20 -1.90
C GLU A 50 5.55 -20.15 -0.47
N LEU A 51 4.58 -19.27 -0.23
CA LEU A 51 3.93 -19.11 1.07
C LEU A 51 2.92 -20.24 1.37
N SER A 52 2.58 -20.39 2.65
CA SER A 52 1.45 -21.22 3.08
C SER A 52 0.16 -20.79 2.39
N GLU A 53 -0.74 -21.73 2.10
CA GLU A 53 -1.94 -21.50 1.28
C GLU A 53 -2.77 -20.27 1.70
N GLU A 54 -3.05 -20.09 3.00
CA GLU A 54 -3.81 -18.94 3.49
C GLU A 54 -3.06 -17.62 3.31
N ARG A 55 -1.79 -17.55 3.75
CA ARG A 55 -0.96 -16.36 3.59
C ARG A 55 -0.79 -15.98 2.12
N ARG A 56 -0.55 -16.97 1.25
CA ARG A 56 -0.48 -16.77 -0.20
C ARG A 56 -1.74 -16.10 -0.74
N GLN A 57 -2.93 -16.65 -0.46
CA GLN A 57 -4.20 -16.09 -0.94
C GLN A 57 -4.41 -14.64 -0.49
N HIS A 58 -4.00 -14.31 0.74
CA HIS A 58 -4.11 -12.94 1.27
C HIS A 58 -3.12 -11.98 0.59
N VAL A 59 -1.86 -12.39 0.45
CA VAL A 59 -0.80 -11.56 -0.17
C VAL A 59 -1.08 -11.39 -1.67
N GLU A 60 -1.32 -12.46 -2.42
CA GLU A 60 -1.68 -12.41 -3.84
C GLU A 60 -2.93 -11.55 -4.05
N GLY A 61 -3.96 -11.72 -3.23
CA GLY A 61 -5.20 -10.94 -3.32
C GLY A 61 -5.00 -9.44 -3.03
N ALA A 62 -4.05 -9.09 -2.15
CA ALA A 62 -3.68 -7.69 -1.90
C ALA A 62 -2.88 -7.10 -3.08
N LEU A 63 -1.91 -7.84 -3.60
CA LEU A 63 -1.09 -7.42 -4.74
C LEU A 63 -1.92 -7.20 -6.02
N VAL A 64 -2.92 -8.06 -6.29
CA VAL A 64 -3.84 -7.86 -7.43
C VAL A 64 -4.63 -6.56 -7.27
N ARG A 65 -5.20 -6.30 -6.08
CA ARG A 65 -5.96 -5.07 -5.81
C ARG A 65 -5.11 -3.81 -5.96
N LEU A 66 -3.87 -3.86 -5.50
CA LEU A 66 -2.93 -2.76 -5.64
C LEU A 66 -2.57 -2.52 -7.12
N GLN A 67 -2.34 -3.58 -7.90
CA GLN A 67 -2.13 -3.47 -9.35
C GLN A 67 -3.36 -2.85 -10.03
N ASP A 68 -4.56 -3.35 -9.76
CA ASP A 68 -5.81 -2.81 -10.31
C ASP A 68 -5.97 -1.33 -9.98
N ARG A 69 -5.71 -0.93 -8.72
CA ARG A 69 -5.74 0.46 -8.28
C ARG A 69 -4.73 1.33 -9.03
N LEU A 70 -3.52 0.83 -9.27
CA LEU A 70 -2.49 1.54 -10.00
C LEU A 70 -2.88 1.79 -11.47
N THR A 71 -3.69 0.93 -12.10
CA THR A 71 -4.15 1.14 -13.48
C THR A 71 -5.03 2.39 -13.66
N GLU A 72 -5.55 2.96 -12.58
CA GLU A 72 -6.30 4.22 -12.61
C GLU A 72 -5.39 5.46 -12.82
N TYR A 73 -4.06 5.30 -12.78
CA TYR A 73 -3.07 6.38 -12.87
C TYR A 73 -2.21 6.25 -14.13
N ASP A 74 -2.18 7.29 -14.96
CA ASP A 74 -1.20 7.40 -16.05
C ASP A 74 0.23 7.65 -15.51
N THR A 75 0.33 8.47 -14.46
CA THR A 75 1.57 8.82 -13.76
C THR A 75 1.25 9.04 -12.28
N PRO A 76 2.21 8.90 -11.35
CA PRO A 76 1.92 9.18 -9.95
C PRO A 76 1.57 10.67 -9.73
N PRO A 77 0.82 10.99 -8.66
CA PRO A 77 0.52 12.37 -8.29
C PRO A 77 1.78 13.23 -8.01
N GLU A 78 1.62 14.56 -7.96
CA GLU A 78 2.72 15.54 -7.91
C GLU A 78 3.77 15.30 -6.80
N ASN A 79 3.32 14.85 -5.62
CA ASN A 79 4.21 14.53 -4.49
C ASN A 79 4.30 13.01 -4.22
N GLY A 80 3.92 12.19 -5.20
CA GLY A 80 3.81 10.74 -5.07
C GLY A 80 2.54 10.29 -4.36
N MET A 81 2.53 9.02 -3.96
CA MET A 81 1.38 8.41 -3.26
C MET A 81 1.80 7.22 -2.39
N ALA A 82 0.91 6.83 -1.49
CA ALA A 82 1.00 5.58 -0.74
C ALA A 82 -0.27 4.76 -0.93
N LEU A 83 -0.11 3.45 -1.12
CA LEU A 83 -1.19 2.48 -1.25
C LEU A 83 -1.06 1.42 -0.15
N PHE A 84 -2.19 1.02 0.42
CA PHE A 84 -2.27 0.03 1.48
C PHE A 84 -3.32 -1.01 1.12
N CYS A 85 -2.98 -2.29 1.21
CA CYS A 85 -3.94 -3.36 1.03
C CYS A 85 -3.61 -4.59 1.88
N GLY A 86 -4.63 -5.18 2.49
CA GLY A 86 -4.50 -6.44 3.21
C GLY A 86 -5.84 -6.91 3.76
N ARG A 87 -5.86 -8.12 4.30
CA ARG A 87 -7.08 -8.72 4.87
C ARG A 87 -6.94 -8.88 6.38
N VAL A 88 -7.90 -8.35 7.13
CA VAL A 88 -7.96 -8.39 8.60
C VAL A 88 -9.35 -8.83 9.01
N ASP A 89 -9.46 -9.83 9.89
CA ASP A 89 -10.75 -10.41 10.34
C ASP A 89 -11.72 -10.70 9.19
N ASP A 90 -11.19 -11.34 8.13
CA ASP A 90 -11.89 -11.67 6.88
C ASP A 90 -12.33 -10.48 6.01
N GLU A 91 -12.11 -9.24 6.43
CA GLU A 91 -12.44 -8.01 5.69
C GLU A 91 -11.23 -7.46 4.91
N TRP A 92 -11.46 -6.99 3.69
CA TRP A 92 -10.44 -6.31 2.90
C TRP A 92 -10.31 -4.85 3.36
N ILE A 93 -9.09 -4.47 3.68
CA ILE A 93 -8.71 -3.10 4.04
C ILE A 93 -7.90 -2.53 2.88
N GLU A 94 -8.37 -1.43 2.31
CA GLU A 94 -7.77 -0.76 1.16
C GLU A 94 -7.75 0.76 1.39
N ALA A 95 -6.65 1.41 1.02
CA ALA A 95 -6.52 2.86 1.06
C ALA A 95 -5.45 3.35 0.09
N THR A 96 -5.70 4.52 -0.50
CA THR A 96 -4.73 5.28 -1.29
C THR A 96 -4.66 6.70 -0.73
N LEU A 97 -3.44 7.19 -0.49
CA LEU A 97 -3.18 8.56 -0.04
C LEU A 97 -2.25 9.24 -1.04
N GLU A 98 -2.75 10.28 -1.68
CA GLU A 98 -2.10 10.96 -2.81
C GLU A 98 -1.48 12.28 -2.39
N SER A 99 -0.45 12.71 -3.11
CA SER A 99 0.14 14.05 -3.03
C SER A 99 0.29 14.59 -1.59
N PRO A 100 1.04 13.89 -0.70
CA PRO A 100 1.31 14.41 0.63
C PRO A 100 1.97 15.80 0.60
N PRO A 101 1.92 16.58 1.69
CA PRO A 101 2.58 17.90 1.76
C PRO A 101 4.09 17.85 1.47
N ARG A 102 4.76 16.77 1.88
CA ARG A 102 6.15 16.48 1.51
C ARG A 102 6.19 15.31 0.55
N SER A 103 6.98 15.43 -0.52
CA SER A 103 7.11 14.40 -1.54
C SER A 103 7.64 13.07 -1.00
N VAL A 104 7.09 11.96 -1.50
CA VAL A 104 7.64 10.62 -1.29
C VAL A 104 9.01 10.55 -1.97
N GLY A 105 10.07 10.32 -1.18
CA GLY A 105 11.44 10.41 -1.68
C GLY A 105 11.94 9.21 -2.47
N THR A 106 11.59 7.98 -2.06
CA THR A 106 12.01 6.75 -2.75
C THR A 106 10.88 5.74 -2.78
N PHE A 107 10.90 4.89 -3.80
CA PHE A 107 10.01 3.73 -3.84
C PHE A 107 10.24 2.84 -2.62
N ARG A 108 9.15 2.35 -2.03
CA ARG A 108 9.20 1.38 -0.93
C ARG A 108 8.05 0.39 -1.06
N TYR A 109 8.39 -0.87 -0.84
CA TYR A 109 7.44 -1.97 -0.68
C TYR A 109 7.66 -2.61 0.69
N SER A 110 6.58 -3.07 1.30
CA SER A 110 6.59 -3.72 2.61
C SER A 110 5.40 -4.67 2.71
N CYS A 111 5.63 -5.90 3.15
CA CYS A 111 4.60 -6.88 3.46
C CYS A 111 4.84 -7.36 4.89
N GLU A 112 4.07 -6.85 5.84
CA GLU A 112 4.32 -6.98 7.28
C GLU A 112 3.03 -7.34 8.03
N GLU A 113 3.13 -7.49 9.35
CA GLU A 113 1.98 -7.73 10.25
C GLU A 113 1.12 -6.47 10.46
N ILE A 114 1.66 -5.29 10.16
CA ILE A 114 1.01 -3.97 10.30
C ILE A 114 1.26 -3.13 9.05
N PHE A 115 0.35 -2.20 8.74
CA PHE A 115 0.61 -1.22 7.69
C PHE A 115 1.70 -0.23 8.12
N LEU A 116 2.61 0.10 7.20
CA LEU A 116 3.67 1.08 7.41
C LEU A 116 3.10 2.51 7.36
N THR A 117 2.25 2.87 8.31
CA THR A 117 1.54 4.18 8.34
C THR A 117 2.41 5.33 8.81
N GLU A 118 3.38 5.04 9.68
CA GLU A 118 4.30 6.07 10.22
C GLU A 118 5.08 6.79 9.12
N ALA A 119 5.50 6.06 8.07
CA ALA A 119 6.23 6.67 6.96
C ALA A 119 5.42 7.75 6.23
N TYR A 120 4.09 7.62 6.12
CA TYR A 120 3.24 8.67 5.55
C TYR A 120 2.98 9.80 6.55
N ARG A 121 2.84 9.49 7.86
CA ARG A 121 2.70 10.52 8.91
C ARG A 121 3.90 11.48 8.91
N GLU A 122 5.12 11.01 8.65
CA GLU A 122 6.31 11.85 8.50
C GLU A 122 6.20 12.85 7.34
N LEU A 123 5.45 12.50 6.28
CA LEU A 123 5.21 13.36 5.12
C LEU A 123 4.12 14.42 5.41
N LEU A 124 3.22 14.14 6.35
CA LEU A 124 2.18 15.07 6.82
C LEU A 124 2.72 16.15 7.78
N ALA A 125 3.76 15.84 8.56
CA ALA A 125 4.31 16.70 9.63
C ALA A 125 5.09 17.93 9.11
N GLY A 126 4.60 18.54 8.03
CA GLY A 126 5.08 19.70 7.28
C GLY A 126 5.45 20.90 8.13
#